data_AF-A0AB73N652-F1
#
_entry.id   AF-A0AB73N652-F1
#
_cell.length_a   1.000
_cell.length_b   1.000
_cell.length_c   1.000
_cell.angle_alpha   90.00
_cell.angle_beta   90.00
_cell.angle_gamma   90.00
#
_symmetry.space_group_name_H-M   'P 1'
#
loop_
_entity.id
_entity.type
_entity.pdbx_description
1 polymer ?
#
loop_
_entity_poly.entity_id
_entity_poly.type
_entity_poly.pdbx_seq_one_letter_code
_entity_poly.pdbx_strand_id
1 'polypeptide(L)'
;MKGPCIFIFLFSHLIVSAASLVFLHKQALDFSSPYYVVVGQLSDNQQLCQERINPLLELLERIFSYYGQALFTVHRQQIIILVNRISRASLLSLLDKIQTKFNKMYQLQLNFGIGSLCYTEQETPQSFLHAQHAVNG
;
A
#
# COMPACT_ATOMS: atom_id res chain seq x y z
N MET A 1 -2.72 -2.17 32.40
CA MET A 1 -3.25 -3.49 31.97
C MET A 1 -4.26 -3.27 30.85
N LYS A 2 -4.21 -4.10 29.80
CA LYS A 2 -5.07 -4.15 28.58
C LYS A 2 -4.87 -3.00 27.59
N GLY A 3 -4.38 -3.16 26.35
CA GLY A 3 -3.87 -4.29 25.57
C GLY A 3 -3.68 -3.82 24.11
N PRO A 4 -2.58 -4.12 23.39
CA PRO A 4 -2.36 -3.65 22.02
C PRO A 4 -2.99 -4.60 20.97
N CYS A 5 -4.12 -5.24 21.29
CA CYS A 5 -4.62 -6.41 20.53
C CYS A 5 -5.83 -6.13 19.63
N ILE A 6 -6.34 -4.90 19.53
CA ILE A 6 -7.56 -4.60 18.76
C ILE A 6 -7.26 -4.05 17.36
N PHE A 7 -6.06 -3.55 17.09
CA PHE A 7 -5.68 -2.96 15.80
C PHE A 7 -5.52 -3.96 14.63
N ILE A 8 -5.68 -5.26 14.91
CA ILE A 8 -5.47 -6.33 13.93
C ILE A 8 -6.80 -6.86 13.36
N PHE A 9 -7.93 -6.69 14.05
CA PHE A 9 -9.11 -7.51 13.73
C PHE A 9 -9.91 -7.10 12.48
N LEU A 10 -9.91 -5.84 12.06
CA LEU A 10 -10.67 -5.40 10.88
C LEU A 10 -9.87 -5.48 9.57
N PHE A 11 -8.55 -5.27 9.61
CA PHE A 11 -7.67 -5.57 8.46
C PHE A 11 -7.47 -7.08 8.27
N SER A 12 -7.60 -7.85 9.35
CA SER A 12 -7.65 -9.31 9.27
C SER A 12 -8.85 -9.78 8.48
N HIS A 13 -10.09 -9.35 8.75
CA HIS A 13 -11.23 -9.97 8.05
C HIS A 13 -11.31 -9.67 6.54
N LEU A 14 -10.69 -8.61 6.04
CA LEU A 14 -10.58 -8.38 4.60
C LEU A 14 -9.46 -9.19 3.92
N ILE A 15 -8.49 -9.69 4.69
CA ILE A 15 -7.30 -10.43 4.19
C ILE A 15 -7.29 -11.92 4.66
N VAL A 16 -8.10 -12.30 5.64
CA VAL A 16 -8.14 -13.64 6.30
C VAL A 16 -9.04 -14.61 5.53
N SER A 17 -8.79 -14.72 4.23
CA SER A 17 -9.07 -15.94 3.48
C SER A 17 -7.83 -16.48 2.76
N ALA A 18 -6.63 -16.01 3.06
CA ALA A 18 -5.42 -16.62 2.52
C ALA A 18 -4.28 -16.57 3.55
N ALA A 19 -3.88 -17.75 4.00
CA ALA A 19 -2.62 -17.97 4.68
C ALA A 19 -1.48 -17.60 3.72
N SER A 20 -1.00 -16.35 3.75
CA SER A 20 0.22 -15.91 3.08
C SER A 20 0.71 -14.60 3.70
N LEU A 21 1.66 -14.75 4.62
CA LEU A 21 2.67 -13.78 5.08
C LEU A 21 2.24 -12.29 5.10
N VAL A 22 1.76 -11.82 6.25
CA VAL A 22 1.55 -10.38 6.52
C VAL A 22 2.84 -9.78 7.06
N PHE A 23 3.59 -9.03 6.24
CA PHE A 23 4.69 -8.20 6.74
C PHE A 23 4.16 -6.79 7.02
N LEU A 24 3.85 -6.53 8.29
CA LEU A 24 3.44 -5.23 8.82
C LEU A 24 4.69 -4.45 9.24
N HIS A 25 5.17 -3.52 8.42
CA HIS A 25 6.24 -2.61 8.83
C HIS A 25 5.64 -1.28 9.36
N LYS A 26 6.09 -0.88 10.55
CA LYS A 26 5.39 0.02 11.47
C LYS A 26 5.55 1.51 11.13
N GLN A 27 4.55 2.08 10.46
CA GLN A 27 4.03 3.40 10.84
C GLN A 27 2.54 3.24 11.14
N ALA A 28 2.11 3.62 12.34
CA ALA A 28 0.70 3.54 12.72
C ALA A 28 -0.07 4.57 11.89
N LEU A 29 -0.90 4.09 10.97
CA LEU A 29 -1.83 4.95 10.25
C LEU A 29 -2.93 5.40 11.21
N ASP A 30 -3.16 6.71 11.30
CA ASP A 30 -4.31 7.26 11.97
C ASP A 30 -5.56 7.15 11.08
N PHE A 31 -6.41 6.17 11.37
CA PHE A 31 -7.69 5.94 10.68
C PHE A 31 -8.79 6.96 11.04
N SER A 32 -8.55 7.86 12.01
CA SER A 32 -9.47 8.97 12.28
C SER A 32 -9.30 10.14 11.30
N SER A 33 -8.22 10.13 10.51
CA SER A 33 -7.94 11.10 9.46
C SER A 33 -8.27 10.50 8.08
N PRO A 34 -8.70 11.30 7.08
CA PRO A 34 -8.91 10.81 5.73
C PRO A 34 -7.64 10.22 5.11
N TYR A 35 -7.76 9.12 4.39
CA TYR A 35 -6.65 8.40 3.78
C TYR A 35 -6.99 7.85 2.40
N TYR A 36 -5.97 7.66 1.57
CA TYR A 36 -6.08 7.00 0.28
C TYR A 36 -5.65 5.54 0.39
N VAL A 37 -6.32 4.66 -0.35
CA VAL A 37 -5.83 3.32 -0.66
C VAL A 37 -5.15 3.36 -2.02
N VAL A 38 -3.94 2.83 -2.10
CA VAL A 38 -3.16 2.70 -3.34
C VAL A 38 -2.84 1.23 -3.53
N VAL A 39 -3.00 0.76 -4.76
CA VAL A 39 -2.59 -0.59 -5.16
C VAL A 39 -1.48 -0.44 -6.19
N GLY A 40 -0.36 -1.10 -5.95
CA GLY A 40 0.75 -1.25 -6.87
C GLY A 40 0.80 -2.67 -7.41
N GLN A 41 0.92 -2.83 -8.73
CA GLN A 41 1.12 -4.14 -9.35
C GLN A 41 2.27 -4.08 -10.34
N LEU A 42 3.00 -5.18 -10.46
CA LEU A 42 4.01 -5.30 -11.50
C LEU A 42 3.34 -5.49 -12.87
N SER A 43 3.99 -5.02 -13.93
CA SER A 43 3.59 -5.33 -15.31
C SER A 43 3.57 -6.84 -15.57
N ASP A 44 2.79 -7.24 -16.59
CA ASP A 44 2.63 -8.63 -16.98
C ASP A 44 3.97 -9.37 -17.09
N ASN A 45 3.99 -10.61 -16.59
CA ASN A 45 5.15 -11.52 -16.54
C ASN A 45 6.22 -11.20 -15.48
N GLN A 46 6.10 -10.12 -14.72
CA GLN A 46 7.00 -9.84 -13.59
C GLN A 46 6.39 -10.32 -12.26
N GLN A 47 7.24 -10.84 -11.36
CA GLN A 47 6.83 -11.28 -10.03
C GLN A 47 7.74 -10.70 -8.94
N LEU A 48 7.14 -10.28 -7.84
CA LEU A 48 7.77 -10.00 -6.57
C LEU A 48 8.20 -11.33 -5.93
N CYS A 49 9.47 -11.67 -6.13
CA CYS A 49 10.12 -12.74 -5.37
C CYS A 49 10.35 -12.29 -3.93
N GLN A 50 10.27 -13.22 -2.97
CA GLN A 50 10.36 -12.93 -1.54
C GLN A 50 11.64 -12.17 -1.15
N GLU A 51 12.77 -12.46 -1.80
CA GLU A 51 14.06 -11.77 -1.60
C GLU A 51 14.02 -10.28 -1.96
N ARG A 52 13.10 -9.87 -2.84
CA ARG A 52 12.94 -8.49 -3.31
C ARG A 52 11.87 -7.72 -2.54
N ILE A 53 11.03 -8.41 -1.76
CA ILE A 53 9.94 -7.78 -0.99
C ILE A 53 10.49 -6.88 0.11
N ASN A 54 11.47 -7.35 0.89
CA ASN A 54 12.01 -6.55 2.00
C ASN A 54 12.72 -5.27 1.53
N PRO A 55 13.64 -5.30 0.54
CA PRO A 55 14.24 -4.07 0.01
C PRO A 55 13.21 -3.11 -0.60
N LEU A 56 12.15 -3.65 -1.20
CA LEU A 56 11.04 -2.86 -1.74
C LEU A 56 10.29 -2.13 -0.62
N LEU A 57 9.94 -2.85 0.46
CA LEU A 57 9.22 -2.28 1.60
C LEU A 57 10.06 -1.24 2.32
N GLU A 58 11.36 -1.50 2.55
CA GLU A 58 12.28 -0.52 3.15
C GLU A 58 12.42 0.75 2.31
N LEU A 59 12.45 0.61 0.98
CA LEU A 59 12.51 1.75 0.08
C LEU A 59 11.22 2.57 0.13
N LEU A 60 10.06 1.91 0.11
CA LEU A 60 8.76 2.58 0.23
C LEU A 60 8.65 3.31 1.57
N GLU A 61 8.99 2.64 2.67
CA GLU A 61 9.00 3.26 3.99
C GLU A 61 9.90 4.49 4.02
N ARG A 62 11.14 4.38 3.54
CA ARG A 62 12.06 5.52 3.47
C ARG A 62 11.45 6.67 2.67
N ILE A 63 10.81 6.39 1.55
CA ILE A 63 10.19 7.44 0.72
C ILE A 63 9.03 8.09 1.47
N PHE A 64 8.06 7.31 1.94
CA PHE A 64 6.85 7.83 2.58
C PHE A 64 7.08 8.45 3.95
N SER A 65 8.16 8.09 4.64
CA SER A 65 8.56 8.74 5.90
C SER A 65 8.71 10.26 5.79
N TYR A 66 8.95 10.80 4.59
CA TYR A 66 9.05 12.23 4.32
C TYR A 66 7.71 12.91 3.98
N TYR A 67 6.65 12.16 3.67
CA TYR A 67 5.42 12.70 3.07
C TYR A 67 4.13 12.46 3.87
N GLY A 68 4.15 11.62 4.91
CA GLY A 68 2.97 11.37 5.74
C GLY A 68 3.07 10.11 6.58
N GLN A 69 1.94 9.68 7.16
CA GLN A 69 1.83 8.34 7.74
C GLN A 69 1.35 7.38 6.65
N ALA A 70 2.04 6.26 6.50
CA ALA A 70 1.67 5.26 5.54
C ALA A 70 1.80 3.85 6.09
N LEU A 71 0.83 3.01 5.78
CA LEU A 71 0.84 1.58 6.07
C LEU A 71 1.06 0.82 4.76
N PHE A 72 1.94 -0.18 4.79
CA PHE A 72 2.26 -1.00 3.62
C PHE A 72 2.02 -2.46 3.93
N THR A 73 1.51 -3.19 2.93
CA THR A 73 1.52 -4.65 2.93
C THR A 73 1.67 -5.16 1.50
N VAL A 74 2.15 -6.40 1.35
CA VAL A 74 2.20 -7.09 0.06
C VAL A 74 1.32 -8.31 0.15
N HIS A 75 0.37 -8.45 -0.77
CA HIS A 75 -0.54 -9.59 -0.83
C HIS A 75 -0.77 -9.99 -2.29
N ARG A 76 -0.60 -11.29 -2.60
CA ARG A 76 -0.81 -11.86 -3.95
C ARG A 76 -0.17 -11.03 -5.07
N GLN A 77 1.11 -10.70 -4.96
CA GLN A 77 1.85 -9.90 -5.95
C GLN A 77 1.42 -8.42 -6.07
N GLN A 78 0.55 -7.95 -5.17
CA GLN A 78 0.11 -6.55 -5.11
C GLN A 78 0.70 -5.87 -3.88
N ILE A 79 1.21 -4.66 -4.07
CA ILE A 79 1.62 -3.76 -3.00
C ILE A 79 0.41 -2.93 -2.63
N ILE A 80 -0.01 -2.95 -1.37
CA ILE A 80 -1.13 -2.18 -0.88
C ILE A 80 -0.58 -1.12 0.07
N ILE A 81 -0.93 0.13 -0.19
CA ILE A 81 -0.48 1.29 0.58
C ILE A 81 -1.71 2.05 1.06
N LEU A 82 -1.80 2.29 2.36
CA LEU A 82 -2.72 3.26 2.91
C LEU A 82 -1.95 4.48 3.35
N VAL A 83 -2.36 5.67 2.93
CA VAL A 83 -1.61 6.90 3.22
C VAL A 83 -2.55 8.04 3.56
N ASN A 84 -2.27 8.75 4.66
CA ASN A 84 -3.03 9.93 5.09
C ASN A 84 -2.18 11.21 4.96
N ARG A 85 -2.84 12.36 5.16
CA ARG A 85 -2.18 13.69 5.25
C ARG A 85 -1.37 14.09 3.99
N ILE A 86 -1.75 13.54 2.84
CA ILE A 86 -1.16 13.86 1.54
C ILE A 86 -2.27 14.26 0.56
N SER A 87 -2.04 15.28 -0.27
CA SER A 87 -2.98 15.61 -1.34
C SER A 87 -2.91 14.58 -2.47
N ARG A 88 -4.01 14.36 -3.20
CA ARG A 88 -4.02 13.43 -4.35
C ARG A 88 -2.95 13.78 -5.40
N ALA A 89 -2.74 15.07 -5.68
CA ALA A 89 -1.75 15.52 -6.66
C ALA A 89 -0.31 15.22 -6.20
N SER A 90 -0.02 15.47 -4.91
CA SER A 90 1.27 15.14 -4.32
C SER A 90 1.50 13.62 -4.30
N LEU A 91 0.45 12.85 -4.00
CA LEU A 91 0.49 11.39 -4.01
C LEU A 91 0.80 10.85 -5.41
N LEU A 92 0.13 11.35 -6.46
CA LEU A 92 0.42 10.98 -7.85
C LEU A 92 1.88 11.24 -8.21
N SER A 93 2.38 12.46 -7.95
CA SER A 93 3.79 12.79 -8.22
C SER A 93 4.77 11.92 -7.43
N LEU A 94 4.41 11.51 -6.21
CA LEU A 94 5.21 10.61 -5.40
C LEU A 94 5.25 9.20 -6.00
N LEU A 95 4.10 8.67 -6.44
CA LEU A 95 4.00 7.36 -7.06
C LEU A 95 4.77 7.30 -8.39
N ASP A 96 4.74 8.35 -9.21
CA ASP A 96 5.54 8.44 -10.44
C ASP A 96 7.05 8.38 -10.16
N LYS A 97 7.50 9.06 -9.10
CA LYS A 97 8.89 9.01 -8.64
C LYS A 97 9.26 7.62 -8.15
N ILE A 98 8.36 6.98 -7.41
CA ILE A 98 8.54 5.60 -6.93
C ILE A 98 8.69 4.68 -8.14
N GLN A 99 7.74 4.68 -9.08
CA GLN A 99 7.78 3.87 -10.29
C GLN A 99 9.09 4.04 -11.07
N THR A 100 9.52 5.28 -11.30
CA THR A 100 10.78 5.58 -11.99
C THR A 100 11.99 5.01 -11.24
N LYS A 101 12.03 5.17 -9.92
CA LYS A 101 13.13 4.70 -9.06
C LYS A 101 13.18 3.17 -8.99
N PHE A 102 12.03 2.52 -8.93
CA PHE A 102 11.91 1.06 -8.93
C PHE A 102 12.36 0.45 -10.25
N ASN A 103 11.92 1.01 -11.38
CA ASN A 103 12.34 0.55 -12.70
C ASN A 103 13.87 0.66 -12.85
N LYS A 104 14.45 1.79 -12.43
CA LYS A 104 15.90 2.00 -12.51
C LYS A 104 16.73 1.05 -11.64
N MET A 105 16.28 0.74 -10.42
CA MET A 105 17.05 -0.09 -9.48
C MET A 105 16.83 -1.59 -9.67
N TYR A 106 15.61 -2.01 -9.98
CA TYR A 106 15.22 -3.42 -9.93
C TYR A 106 14.77 -3.97 -11.29
N GLN A 107 14.72 -3.13 -12.33
CA GLN A 107 14.13 -3.45 -13.64
C GLN A 107 12.68 -3.97 -13.53
N LEU A 108 11.98 -3.47 -12.51
CA LEU A 108 10.58 -3.80 -12.24
C LEU A 108 9.71 -2.62 -12.64
N GLN A 109 8.75 -2.87 -13.53
CA GLN A 109 7.74 -1.90 -13.90
C GLN A 109 6.57 -2.02 -12.94
N LEU A 110 6.45 -1.05 -12.05
CA LEU A 110 5.41 -1.02 -11.03
C LEU A 110 4.37 0.03 -11.38
N ASN A 111 3.14 -0.40 -11.63
CA ASN A 111 2.01 0.46 -11.94
C ASN A 111 1.18 0.69 -10.69
N PHE A 112 0.69 1.91 -10.50
CA PHE A 112 -0.09 2.28 -9.32
C PHE A 112 -1.46 2.82 -9.70
N GLY A 113 -2.47 2.42 -8.93
CA GLY A 113 -3.82 2.94 -8.99
C GLY A 113 -4.20 3.47 -7.61
N ILE A 114 -4.91 4.60 -7.60
CA ILE A 114 -5.35 5.28 -6.38
C ILE A 114 -6.87 5.13 -6.30
N GLY A 115 -7.34 4.60 -5.17
CA GLY A 115 -8.75 4.47 -4.85
C GLY A 115 -9.39 5.79 -4.44
N SER A 116 -10.67 5.73 -4.08
CA SER A 116 -11.38 6.86 -3.48
C SER A 116 -10.81 7.23 -2.11
N LEU A 117 -10.91 8.51 -1.74
CA LEU A 117 -10.55 8.95 -0.39
C LEU A 117 -11.49 8.29 0.63
N CYS A 118 -10.92 7.64 1.64
CA CYS A 118 -11.65 7.01 2.73
C CYS A 118 -11.64 7.92 3.95
N TYR A 119 -12.79 8.04 4.60
CA TYR A 119 -12.99 8.70 5.90
C TYR A 119 -13.18 7.69 7.02
N THR A 120 -13.53 6.45 6.68
CA THR A 120 -13.72 5.35 7.65
C THR A 120 -13.13 4.05 7.14
N GLU A 121 -12.83 3.11 8.04
CA GLU A 121 -12.31 1.78 7.67
C GLU A 121 -13.28 0.98 6.79
N GLN A 122 -14.59 1.19 6.95
CA GLN A 122 -15.63 0.49 6.19
C GLN A 122 -15.58 0.79 4.69
N GLU A 123 -14.98 1.91 4.29
CA GLU A 123 -14.84 2.32 2.89
C GLU A 123 -13.58 1.72 2.23
N THR A 124 -12.63 1.19 3.01
CA THR A 124 -11.38 0.60 2.50
C THR A 124 -11.60 -0.45 1.42
N PRO A 125 -12.55 -1.40 1.54
CA PRO A 125 -12.74 -2.46 0.54
C PRO A 125 -13.15 -1.91 -0.84
N GLN A 126 -14.07 -0.94 -0.86
CA GLN A 126 -14.51 -0.31 -2.10
C GLN A 126 -13.40 0.54 -2.72
N SER A 127 -12.65 1.28 -1.89
CA SER A 127 -11.50 2.05 -2.36
C SER A 127 -10.38 1.15 -2.91
N PHE A 128 -10.13 -0.01 -2.28
CA PHE A 128 -9.21 -1.02 -2.80
C PHE A 128 -9.62 -1.53 -4.18
N LEU A 129 -10.90 -1.87 -4.38
CA LEU A 129 -11.39 -2.30 -5.70
C LEU A 129 -11.24 -1.20 -6.75
N HIS A 130 -11.56 0.05 -6.41
CA HIS A 130 -11.32 1.19 -7.30
C HIS A 130 -9.84 1.34 -7.67
N ALA A 131 -8.95 1.25 -6.68
CA ALA A 131 -7.51 1.31 -6.92
C ALA A 131 -7.05 0.17 -7.84
N GLN A 132 -7.53 -1.05 -7.59
CA GLN A 132 -7.19 -2.22 -8.40
C GLN A 132 -7.65 -2.09 -9.85
N HIS A 133 -8.87 -1.58 -10.08
CA HIS A 133 -9.36 -1.29 -11.43
C HIS A 133 -8.53 -0.20 -12.11
N ALA A 134 -8.13 0.85 -11.37
CA ALA A 134 -7.32 1.94 -11.90
C ALA A 134 -5.87 1.54 -12.23
N VAL A 135 -5.34 0.45 -11.66
CA VAL A 135 -4.03 -0.11 -12.06
C VAL A 135 -4.12 -0.82 -13.42
N ASN A 136 -5.27 -1.42 -13.71
CA ASN A 136 -5.44 -2.33 -14.85
C ASN A 136 -6.08 -1.66 -16.10
N GLY A 137 -6.57 -0.42 -15.96
CA GLY A 137 -7.18 0.36 -17.04
C GLY A 137 -6.23 1.40 -17.58
#